data_AF-A0A7V2JFM9-F1
#
_entry.id   AF-A0A7V2JFM9-F1
#
_cell.length_a   1.000
_cell.length_b   1.000
_cell.length_c   1.000
_cell.angle_alpha   90.00
_cell.angle_beta   90.00
_cell.angle_gamma   90.00
#
_symmetry.space_group_name_H-M   'P 1'
#
loop_
_entity.id
_entity.type
_entity.pdbx_description
1 polymer ?
#
loop_
_entity_poly.entity_id
_entity_poly.type
_entity_poly.pdbx_seq_one_letter_code
_entity_poly.pdbx_strand_id
1 'polypeptide(L)'
;DIYDYALKKLGLKAEQCIAFEDSGNGIRSARAAGLSTIITINDYTRDEDFTGASLVLEHLGEPDQPFTVLSGDVGDAGYVDLALLRRFIC
;
A
#
# COMPACT_ATOMS: atom_id res chain seq x y z
N ASP A 1 -3.52 -13.75 -10.56
CA ASP A 1 -2.29 -14.04 -9.78
C ASP A 1 -2.64 -14.37 -8.33
N ILE A 2 -1.67 -14.31 -7.40
CA ILE A 2 -1.82 -14.62 -5.98
C ILE A 2 -2.86 -13.72 -5.29
N TYR A 3 -2.94 -12.45 -5.68
CA TYR A 3 -3.95 -11.53 -5.16
C TYR A 3 -5.36 -11.89 -5.63
N ASP A 4 -5.55 -12.27 -6.90
CA ASP A 4 -6.85 -12.78 -7.36
C ASP A 4 -7.26 -14.06 -6.62
N TYR A 5 -6.29 -14.94 -6.35
CA TYR A 5 -6.53 -16.15 -5.57
C TYR A 5 -6.93 -15.81 -4.13
N ALA A 6 -6.23 -14.88 -3.48
CA ALA A 6 -6.53 -14.42 -2.13
C ALA A 6 -7.92 -13.78 -2.05
N LEU A 7 -8.25 -12.86 -2.96
CA LEU A 7 -9.58 -12.24 -3.07
C LEU A 7 -10.67 -13.29 -3.23
N LYS A 8 -10.46 -14.27 -4.12
CA LYS A 8 -11.40 -15.38 -4.32
C LYS A 8 -11.60 -16.22 -3.04
N LYS A 9 -10.54 -16.45 -2.26
CA LYS A 9 -10.62 -17.20 -1.00
C LYS A 9 -11.29 -16.42 0.13
N LEU A 10 -11.07 -15.10 0.17
CA LEU A 10 -11.70 -14.21 1.14
C LEU A 10 -13.16 -13.91 0.77
N GLY A 11 -13.54 -14.05 -0.51
CA GLY A 11 -14.87 -13.67 -0.99
C GLY A 11 -15.09 -12.16 -0.96
N LEU A 12 -14.02 -11.38 -1.03
CA LEU A 12 -14.04 -9.92 -1.01
C LEU A 12 -13.76 -9.36 -2.40
N LYS A 13 -14.28 -8.16 -2.67
CA LYS A 13 -13.91 -7.39 -3.85
C LYS A 13 -12.61 -6.61 -3.60
N ALA A 14 -11.89 -6.30 -4.67
CA ALA A 14 -10.61 -5.59 -4.56
C ALA A 14 -10.76 -4.20 -3.90
N GLU A 15 -11.88 -3.51 -4.14
CA GLU A 15 -12.14 -2.17 -3.58
C GLU A 15 -12.34 -2.19 -2.05
N GLN A 16 -12.53 -3.37 -1.47
CA GLN A 16 -12.67 -3.59 -0.03
C GLN A 16 -11.33 -3.95 0.63
N CYS A 17 -10.25 -4.03 -0.14
CA CYS A 17 -8.97 -4.54 0.29
C CYS A 17 -7.83 -3.57 -0.07
N ILE A 18 -6.78 -3.62 0.74
CA ILE A 18 -5.53 -2.90 0.50
C ILE A 18 -4.42 -3.94 0.54
N ALA A 19 -3.51 -3.90 -0.43
CA ALA A 19 -2.27 -4.65 -0.38
C ALA A 19 -1.15 -3.78 0.21
N PHE A 20 -0.42 -4.34 1.17
CA PHE A 20 0.83 -3.78 1.65
C PHE A 20 1.97 -4.49 0.93
N GLU A 21 2.86 -3.73 0.31
CA GLU A 21 3.93 -4.26 -0.54
C GLU A 21 5.24 -3.51 -0.31
N ASP A 22 6.36 -4.11 -0.71
CA ASP A 22 7.68 -3.50 -0.59
C ASP A 22 8.48 -3.56 -1.90
N SER A 23 7.93 -4.17 -2.96
CA SER A 23 8.64 -4.40 -4.22
C SER A 23 7.81 -4.10 -5.47
N GLY A 24 8.50 -3.82 -6.57
CA GLY A 24 7.95 -3.57 -7.89
C GLY A 24 7.17 -4.77 -8.44
N ASN A 25 7.57 -6.00 -8.12
CA ASN A 25 6.81 -7.19 -8.49
C ASN A 25 5.46 -7.23 -7.77
N GLY A 26 5.48 -6.93 -6.47
CA GLY A 26 4.30 -6.90 -5.62
C GLY A 26 3.25 -5.91 -6.11
N ILE A 27 3.64 -4.64 -6.32
CA ILE A 27 2.72 -3.62 -6.83
C ILE A 27 2.14 -4.00 -8.20
N ARG A 28 2.93 -4.58 -9.12
CA ARG A 28 2.39 -5.00 -10.42
C ARG A 28 1.34 -6.09 -10.28
N SER A 29 1.56 -7.07 -9.39
CA SER A 29 0.58 -8.12 -9.11
C SER A 29 -0.68 -7.57 -8.43
N ALA A 30 -0.53 -6.73 -7.41
CA ALA A 30 -1.65 -6.12 -6.69
C ALA A 30 -2.50 -5.21 -7.57
N ARG A 31 -1.85 -4.37 -8.40
CA ARG A 31 -2.55 -3.50 -9.37
C ARG A 31 -3.27 -4.30 -10.44
N ALA A 32 -2.69 -5.41 -10.91
CA ALA A 32 -3.37 -6.29 -11.87
C ALA A 32 -4.65 -6.92 -11.27
N ALA A 33 -4.71 -7.11 -9.95
CA ALA A 33 -5.90 -7.56 -9.21
C ALA A 33 -6.85 -6.41 -8.83
N GLY A 34 -6.56 -5.16 -9.21
CA GLY A 34 -7.40 -3.99 -8.92
C GLY A 34 -7.31 -3.47 -7.49
N LEU A 35 -6.29 -3.87 -6.72
CA LEU A 35 -6.12 -3.46 -5.33
C LEU A 35 -5.51 -2.05 -5.22
N SER A 36 -5.98 -1.29 -4.24
CA SER A 36 -5.22 -0.15 -3.69
C SER A 36 -3.95 -0.68 -3.03
N THR A 37 -2.84 0.04 -3.16
CA THR A 37 -1.55 -0.41 -2.63
C THR A 37 -0.89 0.65 -1.76
N ILE A 38 -0.37 0.20 -0.61
CA ILE A 38 0.49 0.98 0.27
C ILE A 38 1.87 0.32 0.25
N ILE A 39 2.87 1.09 -0.15
CA ILE A 39 4.25 0.60 -0.28
C ILE A 39 5.07 1.07 0.93
N THR A 40 5.86 0.16 1.50
CA THR A 40 6.96 0.50 2.39
C THR A 40 8.27 0.11 1.71
N ILE A 41 9.07 1.10 1.30
CA ILE A 41 10.35 0.81 0.64
C ILE A 41 11.38 0.31 1.66
N ASN A 42 12.38 -0.41 1.16
CA ASN A 42 13.60 -0.72 1.91
C ASN A 42 14.83 -0.37 1.06
N ASP A 43 16.03 -0.58 1.59
CA ASP A 43 17.27 -0.21 0.89
C ASP A 43 17.47 -0.96 -0.44
N TYR A 44 16.83 -2.11 -0.65
CA TYR A 44 16.91 -2.87 -1.89
C TYR A 44 15.89 -2.41 -2.94
N THR A 45 14.78 -1.82 -2.52
CA THR A 45 13.66 -1.50 -3.41
C THR A 45 13.45 0.01 -3.61
N ARG A 46 14.28 0.85 -3.00
CA ARG A 46 14.22 2.33 -3.07
C ARG A 46 14.14 2.88 -4.50
N ASP A 47 14.85 2.25 -5.44
CA ASP A 47 14.94 2.71 -6.83
C ASP A 47 13.99 1.97 -7.78
N GLU A 48 13.09 1.13 -7.26
CA GLU A 48 12.10 0.43 -8.07
C GLU A 48 10.92 1.32 -8.48
N ASP A 49 10.21 0.91 -9.54
CA ASP A 49 9.05 1.63 -10.05
C ASP A 49 7.78 1.27 -9.27
N PHE A 50 7.30 2.21 -8.47
CA PHE A 50 6.04 2.13 -7.74
C PHE A 50 4.91 2.97 -8.37
N THR A 51 4.99 3.26 -9.66
CA THR A 51 3.96 4.00 -10.39
C THR A 51 2.59 3.35 -10.18
N GLY A 52 1.62 4.18 -9.78
CA GLY A 52 0.25 3.78 -9.52
C GLY A 52 -0.01 3.21 -8.12
N ALA A 53 0.96 3.28 -7.21
CA ALA A 53 0.70 3.08 -5.79
C ALA A 53 -0.20 4.19 -5.24
N SER A 54 -1.06 3.85 -4.28
CA SER A 54 -1.86 4.85 -3.56
C SER A 54 -1.01 5.64 -2.57
N LEU A 55 -0.03 4.96 -1.95
CA LEU A 55 0.90 5.57 -0.99
C LEU A 55 2.26 4.85 -1.04
N VAL A 56 3.35 5.60 -0.90
CA VAL A 56 4.72 5.08 -0.78
C VAL A 56 5.39 5.74 0.41
N LEU A 57 5.83 4.93 1.38
CA LEU A 57 6.39 5.36 2.66
C LEU A 57 7.75 4.68 2.89
N GLU A 58 8.58 5.25 3.77
CA GLU A 58 9.77 4.56 4.28
C GLU A 58 9.44 3.48 5.32
N HIS A 59 8.38 3.69 6.10
CA HIS A 59 7.84 2.75 7.08
C HIS A 59 6.39 3.14 7.41
N LEU A 60 5.68 2.33 8.19
CA LEU A 60 4.28 2.61 8.56
C LEU A 60 4.13 3.70 9.64
N GLY A 61 5.23 4.07 10.28
CA GLY A 61 5.25 5.09 11.35
C GLY A 61 4.76 4.55 12.69
N GLU A 62 5.17 5.23 13.74
CA GLU A 62 4.78 5.02 15.13
C GLU A 62 4.45 6.38 15.76
N PRO A 63 3.73 6.45 16.91
CA PRO A 63 3.39 7.72 17.55
C PRO A 63 4.58 8.64 17.86
N ASP A 64 5.75 8.06 18.15
CA ASP A 64 7.00 8.76 18.42
C ASP A 64 8.00 8.73 17.25
N GLN A 65 7.67 8.02 16.16
CA GLN A 65 8.49 7.91 14.97
C GLN A 65 7.62 8.07 13.71
N PRO A 66 7.30 9.30 13.29
CA PRO A 66 6.45 9.51 12.13
C PRO A 66 7.12 8.99 10.84
N PHE A 67 6.31 8.51 9.89
CA PHE A 67 6.82 8.11 8.57
C PHE A 67 7.29 9.30 7.74
N THR A 68 8.09 9.02 6.71
CA THR A 68 8.31 9.90 5.57
C THR A 68 7.44 9.46 4.39
N VAL A 69 6.73 10.40 3.78
CA VAL A 69 5.98 10.16 2.53
C VAL A 69 6.88 10.38 1.33
N LEU A 70 7.03 9.36 0.49
CA LEU A 70 7.77 9.43 -0.76
C LEU A 70 6.84 9.72 -1.94
N SER A 71 5.59 9.23 -1.87
CA SER A 71 4.54 9.51 -2.86
C SER A 71 3.16 9.26 -2.24
N GLY A 72 2.15 10.03 -2.66
CA GLY A 72 0.78 9.95 -2.16
C GLY A 72 0.42 11.08 -1.18
N ASP A 73 -0.82 11.08 -0.69
CA ASP A 73 -1.33 12.09 0.24
C ASP A 73 -1.85 11.43 1.53
N VAL A 74 -1.35 11.92 2.66
CA VAL A 74 -1.67 11.44 4.00
C VAL A 74 -2.39 12.49 4.86
N GLY A 75 -2.59 13.71 4.35
CA GLY A 75 -3.04 14.84 5.16
C GLY A 75 -2.08 15.10 6.33
N ASP A 76 -2.62 15.19 7.55
CA ASP A 76 -1.85 15.43 8.77
C ASP A 76 -1.40 14.13 9.48
N ALA A 77 -1.61 12.96 8.88
CA ALA A 77 -1.24 11.69 9.50
C ALA A 77 0.28 11.52 9.57
N GLY A 78 0.79 11.12 10.74
CA GLY A 78 2.19 10.79 10.97
C GLY A 78 2.49 9.29 10.99
N TYR A 79 1.48 8.43 11.10
CA TYR A 79 1.59 6.98 11.08
C TYR A 79 0.34 6.37 10.45
N VAL A 80 0.44 5.14 9.97
CA VAL A 80 -0.63 4.44 9.29
C VAL A 80 -1.63 3.92 10.32
N ASP A 81 -2.80 4.54 10.35
CA ASP A 81 -3.93 4.14 11.18
C ASP A 81 -5.16 3.77 10.35
N LEU A 82 -6.22 3.32 11.02
CA LEU A 82 -7.47 2.95 10.34
C LEU A 82 -8.15 4.16 9.67
N ALA A 83 -7.95 5.38 10.16
CA ALA A 83 -8.52 6.57 9.54
C ALA A 83 -7.87 6.85 8.18
N LEU A 84 -6.55 6.75 8.10
CA LEU A 84 -5.79 6.85 6.87
C LEU A 84 -6.15 5.72 5.90
N LEU A 85 -6.16 4.46 6.37
CA LEU A 85 -6.45 3.30 5.50
C LEU A 85 -7.84 3.36 4.87
N ARG A 86 -8.85 3.82 5.61
CA ARG A 86 -10.23 3.95 5.10
C ARG A 86 -10.36 4.91 3.91
N ARG A 87 -9.37 5.78 3.66
CA ARG A 87 -9.35 6.65 2.47
C ARG A 87 -9.11 5.89 1.17
N PHE A 88 -8.63 4.65 1.24
CA PHE A 88 -8.22 3.85 0.08
C PHE A 88 -9.13 2.65 -0.22
N ILE A 89 -10.23 2.50 0.53
CA ILE A 89 -11.25 1.46 0.33
C ILE A 89 -12.65 2.08 0.28
N CYS A 90 -13.57 1.41 -0.42
CA CYS A 90 -14.96 1.86 -0.62
C CYS A 90 -15.97 0.83 -0.12
#